data_AF-A0A973C647-F1
#
_entry.id   AF-A0A973C647-F1
#
_cell.length_a   1.000
_cell.length_b   1.000
_cell.length_c   1.000
_cell.angle_alpha   90.00
_cell.angle_beta   90.00
_cell.angle_gamma   90.00
#
_symmetry.space_group_name_H-M   'P 1'
#
loop_
_entity.id
_entity.type
_entity.pdbx_description
1 polymer ?
#
loop_
_entity_poly.entity_id
_entity_poly.type
_entity_poly.pdbx_seq_one_letter_code
_entity_poly.pdbx_strand_id
1 'polypeptide(L)' 'MFKFFLLPLLLSILWFAFLQYNDWSIQQGKKGFIYIIGGTTAMIAFFSLMIFLTQ' A
#
# COMPACT_ATOMS: atom_id res chain seq x y z
N MET A 1 -17.72 1.78 -6.95
CA MET A 1 -16.51 2.54 -6.56
C MET A 1 -15.65 1.84 -5.48
N PHE A 2 -15.67 0.49 -5.38
CA PHE A 2 -15.04 -0.25 -4.27
C PHE A 2 -13.71 -0.96 -4.63
N LYS A 3 -13.12 -0.63 -5.79
CA LYS A 3 -12.00 -1.43 -6.36
C LYS A 3 -10.60 -1.01 -5.88
N PHE A 4 -10.41 0.21 -5.37
CA PHE A 4 -9.07 0.70 -4.96
C PHE A 4 -8.70 0.39 -3.50
N PHE A 5 -9.66 0.01 -2.66
CA PHE A 5 -9.39 -0.39 -1.26
C PHE A 5 -8.62 -1.71 -1.16
N LEU A 6 -8.79 -2.61 -2.13
CA LEU A 6 -8.07 -3.89 -2.15
C LEU A 6 -6.60 -3.75 -2.55
N LEU A 7 -6.19 -2.64 -3.18
CA LEU A 7 -4.84 -2.46 -3.68
C LEU A 7 -3.78 -2.50 -2.55
N PRO A 8 -3.91 -1.76 -1.43
CA PRO A 8 -2.99 -1.90 -0.31
C PRO A 8 -3.03 -3.30 0.33
N LEU A 9 -4.19 -3.97 0.34
CA LEU A 9 -4.31 -5.33 0.85
C LEU A 9 -3.54 -6.33 -0.01
N LEU A 10 -3.70 -6.24 -1.33
CA LEU A 10 -3.01 -7.08 -2.31
C LEU A 10 -1.49 -6.88 -2.24
N LEU A 11 -1.04 -5.62 -2.19
CA LEU A 11 0.38 -5.27 -2.02
C LEU A 11 0.93 -5.80 -0.69
N SER A 12 0.16 -5.74 0.38
CA SER A 12 0.56 -6.27 1.69
C SER A 12 0.68 -7.79 1.68
N ILE A 13 -0.21 -8.50 0.99
CA ILE A 13 -0.14 -9.96 0.82
C ILE A 13 1.09 -10.35 0.00
N LEU A 14 1.37 -9.64 -1.11
CA LEU A 14 2.56 -9.88 -1.93
C LEU A 14 3.86 -9.64 -1.15
N TRP A 15 3.92 -8.55 -0.36
CA TRP A 15 5.07 -8.28 0.49
C TRP A 15 5.24 -9.34 1.58
N PHE A 16 4.14 -9.78 2.19
CA PHE A 16 4.19 -10.87 3.17
C PHE A 16 4.69 -12.18 2.56
N ALA A 17 4.21 -12.55 1.37
CA ALA A 17 4.68 -13.73 0.64
C ALA A 17 6.18 -13.61 0.31
N PHE A 18 6.64 -12.42 -0.07
CA PHE A 18 8.06 -12.15 -0.28
C PHE A 18 8.89 -12.33 1.00
N LEU A 19 8.42 -11.85 2.16
CA LEU A 19 9.12 -12.06 3.43
C LEU A 19 9.22 -13.54 3.79
N GLN A 20 8.14 -14.29 3.61
CA GLN A 20 8.11 -15.73 3.87
C GLN A 20 9.06 -16.50 2.94
N TYR A 21 9.11 -16.14 1.66
CA TYR A 21 10.03 -16.75 0.69
C TYR A 21 11.51 -16.53 1.02
N ASN A 22 11.83 -15.44 1.73
CA ASN A 22 13.20 -15.10 2.12
C ASN A 22 13.51 -15.48 3.58
N ASP A 23 12.64 -16.23 4.26
CA ASP A 23 12.75 -16.56 5.69
C ASP A 23 12.90 -15.32 6.60
N TRP A 24 12.36 -14.18 6.16
CA TRP A 24 12.38 -12.93 6.93
C TRP A 24 11.17 -12.82 7.84
N SER A 25 11.43 -12.42 9.07
CA SER A 25 10.37 -12.11 10.03
C SER A 25 9.59 -10.87 9.60
N ILE A 26 8.31 -10.81 9.99
CA ILE A 26 7.46 -9.62 9.79
C ILE A 26 8.13 -8.36 10.39
N GLN A 27 8.87 -8.52 11.50
CA GLN A 27 9.58 -7.41 12.14
C GLN A 27 10.65 -6.78 11.25
N GLN A 28 11.40 -7.60 10.50
CA GLN A 28 12.39 -7.13 9.53
C GLN A 28 11.71 -6.45 8.33
N GLY A 29 10.54 -6.94 7.93
CA GLY A 29 9.76 -6.41 6.81
C GLY A 29 8.85 -5.22 7.10
N LYS A 30 8.77 -4.71 8.35
CA LYS A 30 7.85 -3.64 8.75
C LYS A 30 7.92 -2.40 7.86
N LYS A 31 9.13 -2.02 7.41
CA LYS A 31 9.32 -0.87 6.52
C LYS A 31 8.55 -0.99 5.21
N GLY A 32 8.49 -2.19 4.61
CA GLY A 32 7.75 -2.41 3.37
C GLY A 32 6.25 -2.16 3.51
N PHE A 33 5.64 -2.61 4.62
CA PHE A 33 4.24 -2.30 4.92
C PHE A 33 4.00 -0.80 5.09
N ILE A 34 4.92 -0.08 5.74
CA ILE A 34 4.84 1.39 5.88
C ILE A 34 4.92 2.06 4.51
N TYR A 35 5.80 1.60 3.61
CA TYR A 35 5.88 2.13 2.25
C TYR A 35 4.61 1.86 1.43
N ILE A 36 4.02 0.66 1.56
CA ILE A 36 2.76 0.33 0.90
C ILE A 36 1.63 1.24 1.37
N ILE A 37 1.47 1.39 2.69
CA ILE A 37 0.43 2.25 3.27
C ILE A 37 0.68 3.72 2.90
N GLY A 38 1.91 4.19 3.05
CA GLY A 38 2.29 5.57 2.73
C GLY A 38 2.10 5.90 1.26
N GLY A 39 2.58 5.05 0.35
CA GLY A 39 2.44 5.24 -1.10
C GLY A 39 0.99 5.21 -1.57
N THR A 40 0.20 4.25 -1.08
CA THR A 40 -1.23 4.18 -1.42
C THR A 40 -2.03 5.34 -0.85
N THR A 41 -1.76 5.74 0.40
CA THR A 41 -2.39 6.92 1.01
C THR A 41 -2.01 8.21 0.28
N ALA A 42 -0.74 8.39 -0.09
CA ALA A 42 -0.27 9.54 -0.84
C ALA A 42 -0.96 9.62 -2.21
N MET A 43 -1.10 8.50 -2.93
CA MET A 43 -1.84 8.45 -4.19
C MET A 43 -3.31 8.84 -4.01
N ILE A 44 -4.00 8.30 -3.00
CA ILE A 44 -5.40 8.63 -2.72
C ILE A 44 -5.55 10.12 -2.41
N ALA A 45 -4.67 10.67 -1.57
CA ALA A 45 -4.67 12.08 -1.21
C ALA A 45 -4.43 12.96 -2.44
N PHE A 46 -3.45 12.61 -3.27
CA PHE A 46 -3.15 13.33 -4.51
C PHE A 46 -4.35 13.34 -5.47
N PHE A 47 -4.95 12.18 -5.76
CA PHE A 47 -6.10 12.12 -6.66
C PHE A 47 -7.34 12.83 -6.09
N SER A 48 -7.57 12.73 -4.79
CA SER A 48 -8.64 13.46 -4.11
C SER A 48 -8.46 14.98 -4.24
N LEU A 49 -7.22 15.45 -4.05
CA LEU A 49 -6.86 16.86 -4.24
C LEU A 49 -7.07 17.30 -5.69
N MET A 50 -6.62 16.51 -6.66
CA MET A 50 -6.77 16.83 -8.08
C MET A 50 -8.25 16.92 -8.48
N ILE A 51 -9.10 16.02 -7.99
CA ILE A 51 -10.56 16.11 -8.21
C ILE A 51 -11.09 17.42 -7.64
N PHE A 52 -10.76 17.74 -6.38
CA PHE A 52 -11.21 18.98 -5.75
C PHE A 52 -10.79 20.24 -6.53
N LEU A 53 -9.58 20.24 -7.10
CA LEU A 53 -9.06 21.39 -7.86
C LEU A 53 -9.57 21.48 -9.30
N THR A 54 -10.13 20.40 -9.85
CA THR A 54 -10.64 20.35 -11.24
C THR A 54 -12.17 20.37 -11.32
N GLN A 55 -12.85 20.39 -10.17
CA GLN A 55 -14.27 20.75 -10.05
C GLN A 55 -14.44 22.26 -9.93
#